data_AF-A0A963VTS8-F1
#
_entry.id   AF-A0A963VTS8-F1
#
_cell.length_a   1.000
_cell.length_b   1.000
_cell.length_c   1.000
_cell.angle_alpha   90.00
_cell.angle_beta   90.00
_cell.angle_gamma   90.00
#
_symmetry.space_group_name_H-M   'P 1'
#
loop_
_entity.id
_entity.type
_entity.pdbx_description
1 polymer ?
#
loop_
_entity_poly.entity_id
_entity_poly.type
_entity_poly.pdbx_seq_one_letter_code
_entity_poly.pdbx_strand_id
1 'polypeptide(L)' 'MIHDALIEAARVSKAWPFEEARKLVKRYPDGKLGGAPVLFETGYGPSGLPHIGTFQEVLRT' A
#
# COMPACT_ATOMS: atom_id res chain seq x y z
N MET A 1 -12.71 -2.20 -18.11
CA MET A 1 -12.48 -3.64 -17.87
C MET A 1 -11.02 -3.81 -17.52
N ILE A 2 -10.69 -3.98 -16.24
CA ILE A 2 -9.32 -4.39 -15.88
C ILE A 2 -9.12 -5.78 -16.52
N HIS A 3 -8.06 -5.94 -17.28
CA HIS A 3 -7.81 -7.19 -17.99
C HIS A 3 -7.46 -8.26 -16.96
N ASP A 4 -8.12 -9.41 -16.98
CA ASP A 4 -7.90 -10.50 -16.01
C ASP A 4 -6.41 -10.89 -15.91
N ALA A 5 -5.69 -10.80 -17.03
CA ALA A 5 -4.24 -10.99 -17.08
C ALA A 5 -3.47 -10.07 -16.11
N LEU A 6 -3.90 -8.82 -15.92
CA LEU A 6 -3.27 -7.88 -14.98
C LEU A 6 -3.55 -8.27 -13.52
N ILE A 7 -4.75 -8.77 -13.23
CA ILE A 7 -5.12 -9.24 -11.89
C ILE A 7 -4.29 -10.46 -11.52
N GLU A 8 -4.16 -11.43 -12.43
CA GLU A 8 -3.33 -12.62 -12.21
C GLU A 8 -1.85 -12.27 -12.06
N ALA A 9 -1.33 -11.37 -12.91
CA ALA A 9 0.03 -10.87 -12.77
C ALA A 9 0.28 -10.20 -11.41
N ALA A 10 -0.66 -9.38 -10.92
CA ALA A 10 -0.60 -8.75 -9.61
C ALA A 10 -0.60 -9.79 -8.47
N ARG A 11 -1.41 -10.84 -8.56
CA ARG A 11 -1.52 -11.89 -7.53
C ARG A 11 -0.20 -12.64 -7.32
N VAL A 12 0.53 -12.94 -8.40
CA VAL A 12 1.78 -13.71 -8.35
C VAL A 12 3.05 -12.87 -8.32
N SER A 13 2.95 -11.57 -8.55
CA SER A 13 4.11 -10.68 -8.54
C SER A 13 4.84 -10.68 -7.20
N LYS A 14 6.16 -10.75 -7.28
CA LYS A 14 7.10 -10.62 -6.15
C LYS A 14 7.49 -9.16 -5.88
N ALA A 15 6.99 -8.21 -6.66
CA ALA A 15 7.25 -6.80 -6.38
C ALA A 15 6.59 -6.43 -5.05
N TRP A 16 7.34 -5.70 -4.23
CA TRP A 16 6.98 -5.35 -2.86
C TRP A 16 5.54 -4.84 -2.66
N PRO A 17 4.98 -3.95 -3.52
CA PRO A 17 3.61 -3.46 -3.34
C PRO A 17 2.55 -4.57 -3.34
N PHE A 18 2.73 -5.60 -4.17
CA PHE A 18 1.80 -6.72 -4.23
C PHE A 18 1.94 -7.64 -3.01
N GLU A 19 3.14 -7.73 -2.43
CA GLU A 19 3.33 -8.45 -1.16
C GLU A 19 2.60 -7.77 -0.01
N GLU A 20 2.72 -6.44 0.12
CA GLU A 20 2.00 -5.67 1.14
C GLU A 20 0.49 -5.71 0.93
N ALA A 21 0.01 -5.61 -0.32
CA ALA A 21 -1.40 -5.76 -0.64
C ALA A 21 -1.95 -7.13 -0.20
N ARG A 22 -1.20 -8.23 -0.43
CA ARG A 22 -1.60 -9.56 0.05
C ARG A 22 -1.65 -9.64 1.58
N LYS A 23 -0.71 -9.00 2.30
CA LYS A 23 -0.74 -8.92 3.77
C LYS A 23 -1.98 -8.17 4.27
N LEU A 24 -2.37 -7.08 3.60
CA LEU A 24 -3.57 -6.30 3.93
C LEU A 24 -4.85 -7.10 3.72
N VAL A 25 -5.00 -7.76 2.57
CA VAL A 25 -6.15 -8.64 2.28
C VAL A 25 -6.23 -9.77 3.31
N LYS A 26 -5.10 -10.36 3.70
CA LYS A 26 -5.05 -11.38 4.75
C LYS A 26 -5.49 -10.84 6.12
N ARG A 27 -5.16 -9.58 6.43
CA ARG A 27 -5.51 -8.94 7.71
C ARG A 27 -6.98 -8.52 7.78
N TYR A 28 -7.55 -8.09 6.66
CA TYR A 28 -8.92 -7.61 6.54
C TYR A 28 -9.66 -8.33 5.40
N PRO A 29 -9.95 -9.64 5.55
CA PRO A 29 -10.54 -10.44 4.48
C PRO A 29 -11.91 -9.91 4.03
N ASP A 30 -12.69 -9.38 4.97
CA ASP A 30 -14.01 -8.78 4.75
C ASP A 30 -13.97 -7.24 4.75
N GLY A 31 -12.78 -6.64 4.65
CA GLY A 31 -12.55 -5.21 4.82
C GLY A 31 -12.51 -4.76 6.29
N LYS A 32 -12.39 -3.45 6.52
CA LYS A 32 -12.44 -2.90 7.89
C LYS A 32 -13.88 -2.84 8.40
N LEU A 33 -14.01 -2.83 9.73
CA LEU A 33 -15.29 -2.74 10.42
C LEU A 33 -16.09 -1.50 9.95
N GLY A 34 -17.39 -1.69 9.74
CA GLY A 34 -18.29 -0.61 9.29
C GLY A 34 -18.00 -0.10 7.87
N GLY A 35 -17.26 -0.86 7.04
CA GLY A 35 -16.91 -0.43 5.69
C GLY A 35 -15.91 0.72 5.65
N ALA A 36 -15.18 0.95 6.75
CA ALA A 36 -14.20 2.02 6.82
C ALA A 36 -13.08 1.82 5.77
N PRO A 37 -12.54 2.89 5.18
CA PRO A 37 -11.43 2.75 4.25
C PRO A 37 -10.14 2.30 4.95
N VAL A 38 -9.30 1.58 4.22
CA VAL A 38 -7.90 1.39 4.61
C VAL A 38 -7.16 2.69 4.31
N LEU A 39 -6.84 3.45 5.36
CA LEU A 39 -6.09 4.69 5.27
C LEU A 39 -4.59 4.39 5.37
N PHE A 40 -3.84 4.85 4.37
CA PHE A 40 -2.38 4.85 4.37
C PHE A 40 -1.92 6.26 4.72
N GLU A 41 -1.01 6.36 5.68
CA GLU A 41 -0.52 7.64 6.19
C GLU A 41 1.00 7.61 6.24
N THR A 42 1.59 8.66 5.68
CA THR A 42 3.02 8.96 5.78
C THR A 42 3.18 10.27 6.51
N GLY A 43 4.32 10.49 7.16
CA GLY A 43 4.60 11.73 7.87
C GLY A 43 6.04 12.16 7.72
N TYR A 44 6.31 13.41 8.08
CA TYR A 44 7.67 13.88 8.31
C TYR A 44 7.68 14.78 9.54
N GLY A 45 8.76 14.70 10.32
CA GLY A 45 8.91 15.52 11.51
C GLY A 45 9.10 17.01 11.14
N PRO A 46 8.56 17.96 11.91
CA PRO A 46 8.74 19.39 11.67
C PRO A 46 10.17 19.89 11.98
N SER A 47 11.06 19.00 12.44
CA SER A 47 12.42 19.31 12.91
C SER A 47 13.43 19.62 11.79
N GLY A 48 13.04 19.55 10.52
CA GLY A 48 13.93 19.82 9.40
C GLY A 48 13.22 19.85 8.05
N LEU A 49 13.93 20.33 7.02
CA LEU A 49 13.44 20.28 5.65
C LEU A 49 13.39 18.83 5.16
N PRO A 50 12.34 18.44 4.41
CA PRO A 50 12.27 17.14 3.78
C PRO A 50 13.51 16.89 2.91
N HIS A 51 14.12 15.73 3.07
CA HIS A 51 15.21 15.27 2.21
C HIS A 51 14.74 14.10 1.37
N ILE A 52 15.60 13.61 0.46
CA ILE A 52 15.25 12.53 -0.48
C ILE A 52 14.67 11.28 0.19
N GLY A 53 15.10 10.99 1.42
CA GLY A 53 14.59 9.87 2.22
C GLY A 53 13.13 10.03 2.61
N THR A 54 12.70 11.25 2.96
CA THR A 54 11.31 11.58 3.25
C THR A 54 10.40 11.28 2.06
N PHE A 55 10.84 11.63 0.85
CA PHE A 55 10.07 11.32 -0.38
C PHE A 55 10.00 9.81 -0.65
N GLN A 56 11.05 9.04 -0.30
CA GLN A 56 11.03 7.59 -0.43
C GLN A 56 10.11 6.90 0.60
N GLU A 57 9.89 7.53 1.75
CA GLU A 57 8.88 7.08 2.71
C GLU A 57 7.46 7.29 2.18
N VAL A 58 7.20 8.47 1.60
CA VAL A 58 5.93 8.78 0.92
C VAL A 58 5.67 7.78 -0.22
N LEU A 59 6.67 7.47 -1.05
CA LEU A 59 6.51 6.53 -2.17
C LEU A 59 6.17 5.10 -1.72
N ARG A 60 6.56 4.72 -0.51
CA ARG A 60 6.32 3.38 0.04
C ARG A 60 5.00 3.29 0.82
N THR A 61 4.23 4.36 0.91
CA THR A 61 2.97 4.36 1.68
C THR A 61 1.79 4.73 0.79
#